data_AF-A0A2G6H5M3-F1
#
_entry.id   AF-A0A2G6H5M3-F1
#
_cell.length_a   1.000
_cell.length_b   1.000
_cell.length_c   1.000
_cell.angle_alpha   90.00
_cell.angle_beta   90.00
_cell.angle_gamma   90.00
#
_symmetry.space_group_name_H-M   'P 1'
#
loop_
_entity.id
_entity.type
_entity.pdbx_description
1 polymer ?
#
loop_
_entity_poly.entity_id
_entity_poly.type
_entity_poly.pdbx_seq_one_letter_code
_entity_poly.pdbx_strand_id
1 'polypeptide(L)' 'MESGYKILWTDNALLELQKTYNYLEINWTEQELRNLSTELENILKLISKNPTIFKESGKRGVIFQ' A
#
# COMPACT_ATOMS: atom_id res chain seq x y z
N MET A 1 9.35 3.44 -22.82
CA MET A 1 9.40 2.46 -21.71
C MET A 1 9.89 3.23 -20.49
N GLU A 2 9.00 3.74 -19.65
CA GLU A 2 9.46 4.43 -18.44
C GLU A 2 9.68 3.40 -17.34
N SER A 3 10.95 3.07 -17.07
CA SER A 3 11.34 2.17 -15.98
C SER A 3 11.22 2.90 -14.64
N GLY A 4 10.13 2.63 -13.92
CA GLY A 4 9.99 3.03 -12.51
C GLY A 4 10.81 2.14 -11.58
N TYR A 5 10.89 2.53 -10.30
CA TYR A 5 11.44 1.72 -9.24
C TYR A 5 10.61 0.46 -9.01
N LYS A 6 11.29 -0.65 -8.69
CA LYS A 6 10.64 -1.89 -8.29
C LYS A 6 10.06 -1.73 -6.88
N ILE A 7 8.77 -2.01 -6.73
CA ILE A 7 8.12 -2.10 -5.42
C ILE A 7 8.47 -3.44 -4.79
N LEU A 8 8.92 -3.40 -3.54
CA LEU A 8 9.13 -4.57 -2.69
C LEU A 8 8.23 -4.45 -1.47
N TRP A 9 7.55 -5.53 -1.13
CA TRP A 9 6.69 -5.63 0.03
C TRP A 9 7.38 -6.42 1.13
N THR A 10 7.23 -5.98 2.37
CA THR A 10 7.61 -6.80 3.53
C THR A 10 6.52 -7.83 3.81
N ASP A 11 6.87 -8.94 4.46
CA ASP A 11 5.91 -9.95 4.88
C ASP A 11 4.81 -9.37 5.78
N ASN A 12 5.17 -8.42 6.66
CA ASN A 12 4.20 -7.73 7.51
C ASN A 12 3.20 -6.91 6.68
N ALA A 13 3.65 -6.19 5.64
CA ALA A 13 2.76 -5.40 4.81
C ALA A 13 1.82 -6.28 3.97
N LEU A 14 2.28 -7.44 3.50
CA LEU A 14 1.42 -8.43 2.83
C LEU A 14 0.38 -9.02 3.79
N LEU A 15 0.79 -9.35 5.02
CA LEU A 15 -0.10 -9.86 6.06
C LEU A 15 -1.17 -8.83 6.45
N GLU A 16 -0.78 -7.56 6.59
CA GLU A 16 -1.70 -6.46 6.88
C GLU A 16 -2.71 -6.27 5.73
N LEU A 17 -2.24 -6.28 4.48
CA LEU A 17 -3.11 -6.20 3.31
C LEU A 17 -4.13 -7.35 3.29
N GLN A 18 -3.69 -8.58 3.54
CA GLN A 18 -4.59 -9.74 3.63
C GLN A 18 -5.64 -9.55 4.72
N LYS A 19 -5.25 -9.11 5.92
CA LYS A 19 -6.19 -8.84 7.02
C LYS A 19 -7.21 -7.75 6.64
N THR A 20 -6.77 -6.71 5.93
CA THR A 20 -7.67 -5.68 5.42
C THR A 20 -8.70 -6.23 4.43
N TYR A 21 -8.28 -7.04 3.45
CA TYR A 21 -9.21 -7.66 2.51
C TYR A 21 -10.18 -8.63 3.21
N ASN A 22 -9.69 -9.47 4.13
CA ASN A 22 -10.57 -10.36 4.91
C ASN A 22 -11.64 -9.57 5.68
N TYR A 23 -11.28 -8.40 6.25
CA TYR A 23 -12.26 -7.55 6.92
C TYR A 23 -13.28 -6.95 5.93
N LEU A 24 -12.83 -6.50 4.75
CA LEU A 24 -13.73 -5.96 3.73
C LEU A 24 -14.66 -7.03 3.18
N GLU A 25 -14.17 -8.24 2.88
CA GLU A 25 -14.98 -9.38 2.41
C GLU A 25 -16.12 -9.72 3.35
N ILE A 26 -15.89 -9.65 4.66
CA ILE A 26 -16.91 -10.00 5.67
C ILE A 26 -17.91 -8.86 5.89
N ASN A 27 -17.49 -7.60 5.74
CA ASN A 27 -18.26 -6.44 6.23
C ASN A 27 -18.76 -5.50 5.12
N TRP A 28 -18.28 -5.63 3.89
CA TRP A 28 -18.52 -4.69 2.80
C TRP A 28 -18.86 -5.42 1.50
N THR A 29 -19.20 -4.67 0.45
CA THR A 29 -19.54 -5.25 -0.84
C THR A 29 -18.28 -5.45 -1.69
N GLU A 30 -18.40 -6.32 -2.68
CA GLU A 30 -17.40 -6.51 -3.73
C GLU A 30 -16.96 -5.20 -4.42
N GLN A 31 -17.82 -4.17 -4.43
CA GLN A 31 -17.44 -2.87 -4.98
C GLN A 31 -16.35 -2.18 -4.15
N GLU A 32 -16.41 -2.26 -2.82
CA GLU A 32 -15.38 -1.66 -1.97
C GLU A 32 -14.04 -2.39 -2.08
N LEU A 33 -14.05 -3.71 -2.27
CA LEU A 33 -12.81 -4.47 -2.52
C LEU A 33 -12.14 -4.00 -3.81
N ARG A 34 -12.91 -3.87 -4.91
CA ARG A 34 -12.41 -3.37 -6.19
C ARG A 34 -11.90 -1.94 -6.10
N ASN A 35 -12.60 -1.09 -5.36
CA ASN A 35 -12.18 0.30 -5.14
C ASN A 35 -10.82 0.34 -4.42
N LEU A 36 -10.64 -0.46 -3.36
CA LEU A 36 -9.36 -0.54 -2.65
C LEU A 36 -8.23 -1.04 -3.58
N SER A 37 -8.47 -2.10 -4.36
CA SER A 37 -7.48 -2.61 -5.32
C SER A 37 -7.06 -1.54 -6.32
N THR A 38 -8.03 -0.83 -6.88
CA THR A 38 -7.79 0.21 -7.90
C THR A 38 -6.99 1.38 -7.32
N GLU A 39 -7.37 1.88 -6.15
CA GLU A 39 -6.64 2.97 -5.49
C GLU A 39 -5.23 2.56 -5.07
N LEU A 40 -5.06 1.33 -4.57
CA LEU A 40 -3.74 0.81 -4.23
C LEU A 40 -2.83 0.76 -5.47
N GLU A 41 -3.30 0.22 -6.59
CA GLU A 41 -2.54 0.19 -7.85
C GLU A 41 -2.16 1.59 -8.34
N ASN A 42 -3.08 2.55 -8.25
CA ASN A 42 -2.81 3.94 -8.63
C ASN A 42 -1.68 4.54 -7.78
N ILE A 43 -1.72 4.33 -6.46
CA ILE A 43 -0.68 4.82 -5.55
C ILE A 43 0.66 4.12 -5.81
N LEU A 44 0.67 2.80 -5.99
CA LEU A 44 1.89 2.03 -6.32
C LEU A 44 2.54 2.52 -7.62
N LYS A 45 1.72 2.82 -8.64
CA LYS A 45 2.18 3.38 -9.90
C LYS A 45 2.78 4.79 -9.72
N LEU A 46 2.19 5.62 -8.86
CA LEU A 46 2.72 6.95 -8.55
C LEU A 46 4.07 6.87 -7.83
N ILE A 47 4.18 6.07 -6.76
CA ILE A 47 5.42 5.97 -5.99
C ILE A 47 6.53 5.23 -6.73
N SER A 48 6.20 4.29 -7.62
CA SER A 48 7.21 3.64 -8.48
C SER A 48 7.85 4.63 -9.44
N LYS A 49 7.15 5.70 -9.85
CA LYS A 49 7.71 6.75 -10.70
C LYS A 49 8.36 7.88 -9.91
N ASN A 50 7.81 8.22 -8.75
CA ASN A 50 8.31 9.30 -7.89
C ASN A 50 8.26 8.88 -6.41
N PRO A 51 9.30 8.20 -5.89
CA PRO A 51 9.30 7.68 -4.52
C PRO A 51 9.16 8.75 -3.43
N THR A 52 9.50 10.00 -3.73
CA THR A 52 9.46 11.13 -2.80
C THR A 52 8.18 11.98 -2.94
N ILE A 53 7.16 11.48 -3.62
CA ILE A 53 5.90 12.22 -3.86
C ILE A 53 5.12 12.50 -2.57
N PHE A 54 5.22 11.61 -1.58
CA PHE A 54 4.59 11.77 -0.28
C PHE A 54 5.57 12.36 0.72
N LYS A 55 5.07 13.22 1.62
CA LYS A 55 5.89 13.79 2.69
C LYS A 55 6.35 12.69 3.64
N GLU A 56 7.61 12.76 4.04
CA GLU A 56 8.12 11.93 5.12
C GLU A 56 7.30 12.17 6.39
N SER A 57 6.89 11.09 7.04
CA SER A 57 6.32 11.21 8.38
C SER A 57 7.45 11.59 9.33
N GLY A 58 7.32 12.67 10.10
CA GLY A 58 8.38 13.20 10.98
C GLY A 58 8.82 12.27 12.13
N LYS A 59 8.40 10.99 12.14
CA LYS A 59 8.83 9.98 13.10
C LYS A 59 10.12 9.34 12.60
N ARG A 60 11.26 9.97 12.91
CA ARG A 60 12.58 9.38 12.72
C ARG A 60 12.82 8.35 13.84
N GLY A 61 12.60 7.07 13.54
CA GLY A 61 12.93 5.93 14.41
C GLY A 61 12.01 5.72 15.60
N VAL A 62 11.06 4.79 15.49
CA VAL A 62 10.64 4.02 16.67
C VAL A 62 11.78 3.03 16.89
N ILE A 63 12.74 3.40 17.74
CA ILE A 63 13.69 2.43 18.30
C ILE A 63 12.82 1.57 19.22
N PHE A 64 12.60 0.32 18.86
CA PHE A 64 12.11 -0.67 19.81
C PHE A 64 13.20 -0.81 20.88
N GLN A 65 12.97 -0.21 22.05
CA GLN A 65 13.71 -0.50 23.28
C GLN A 65 13.07 -1.70 23.98
#